data_AF-A0A1U7RHQ0-F1
#
_entry.id   AF-A0A1U7RHQ0-F1
#
_cell.length_a   1.000
_cell.length_b   1.000
_cell.length_c   1.000
_cell.angle_alpha   90.00
_cell.angle_beta   90.00
_cell.angle_gamma   90.00
#
_symmetry.space_group_name_H-M   'P 1'
#
loop_
_entity.id
_entity.type
_entity.pdbx_description
1 polymer ?
#
loop_
_entity_poly.entity_id
_entity_poly.type
_entity_poly.pdbx_seq_one_letter_code
_entity_poly.pdbx_strand_id
1 'polypeptide(L)'
;MGVRFPVIVTCFCLLACNPLEARHQSRICWYKVLQEIIRSLNFLKEQKVSCKQMNVSDIFEDPKENNQSEMLCKAAAVLTKAQCFCQECRHLKVIRVNLLELTRTVRCPVNTTSNTTLHGFLERLTDLSQMIMKQNLVH
;
A
#
# COMPACT_ATOMS: atom_id res chain seq x y z
N MET A 1 -14.24 12.79 -28.03
CA MET A 1 -13.06 11.94 -27.77
C MET A 1 -12.60 12.22 -26.35
N GLY A 2 -12.90 11.31 -25.43
CA GLY A 2 -12.71 11.51 -24.00
C GLY A 2 -11.29 11.14 -23.58
N VAL A 3 -10.50 12.12 -23.15
CA VAL A 3 -9.19 11.89 -22.56
C VAL A 3 -9.40 11.59 -21.08
N ARG A 4 -9.30 10.32 -20.69
CA ARG A 4 -9.15 9.91 -19.29
C ARG A 4 -7.72 10.28 -18.86
N PHE A 5 -7.55 11.46 -18.29
CA PHE A 5 -6.29 11.85 -17.66
C PHE A 5 -6.02 10.93 -16.46
N PRO A 6 -4.85 10.27 -16.37
CA PRO A 6 -4.49 9.50 -15.19
C PRO A 6 -4.26 10.49 -14.05
N VAL A 7 -4.75 10.12 -12.87
CA VAL A 7 -4.72 10.80 -11.56
C VAL A 7 -3.32 11.29 -11.11
N ILE A 8 -2.28 11.01 -11.90
CA ILE A 8 -0.86 11.29 -11.62
C ILE A 8 -0.53 12.79 -11.79
N VAL A 9 -1.27 13.55 -12.59
CA VAL A 9 -0.88 14.94 -12.94
C VAL A 9 -1.32 15.98 -11.90
N THR A 10 -2.24 15.67 -10.98
CA THR A 10 -2.79 16.68 -10.06
C THR A 10 -2.03 16.81 -8.72
N CYS A 11 -1.17 15.86 -8.32
CA CYS A 11 -0.34 16.04 -7.11
C CYS A 11 0.94 16.87 -7.38
N PHE A 12 1.23 17.27 -8.64
CA PHE A 12 2.39 18.11 -9.01
C PHE A 12 2.08 19.60 -9.22
N CYS A 13 0.88 20.07 -8.86
CA CYS A 13 0.53 21.48 -9.05
C CYS A 13 1.10 22.37 -7.93
N LEU A 14 2.14 23.13 -8.32
CA LEU A 14 2.57 24.46 -7.86
C LEU A 14 3.35 24.55 -6.53
N LEU A 15 4.69 24.54 -6.68
CA LEU A 15 5.70 24.94 -5.68
C LEU A 15 5.74 26.46 -5.43
N ALA A 16 4.57 27.07 -5.23
CA ALA A 16 4.45 28.48 -4.86
C ALA A 16 3.21 28.68 -3.97
N CYS A 17 3.13 28.03 -2.80
CA CYS A 17 2.04 28.30 -1.88
C CYS A 17 2.39 27.90 -0.44
N ASN A 18 1.74 28.57 0.50
CA ASN A 18 2.06 28.57 1.92
C ASN A 18 2.32 27.17 2.49
N PRO A 19 3.26 27.00 3.45
CA PRO A 19 3.57 25.71 4.04
C PRO A 19 2.37 25.02 4.71
N LEU A 20 1.33 25.77 5.08
CA LEU A 20 0.05 25.23 5.58
C LEU A 20 -0.80 24.60 4.47
N GLU A 21 -0.92 25.27 3.32
CA GLU A 21 -1.66 24.78 2.15
C GLU A 21 -0.97 23.56 1.53
N ALA A 22 0.37 23.57 1.46
CA ALA A 22 1.16 22.43 1.02
C ALA A 22 0.97 21.21 1.95
N ARG A 23 0.89 21.43 3.27
CA ARG A 23 0.65 20.36 4.25
C ARG A 23 -0.77 19.79 4.17
N HIS A 24 -1.77 20.65 3.97
CA HIS A 24 -3.16 20.25 3.77
C HIS A 24 -3.32 19.43 2.48
N GLN A 25 -2.77 19.91 1.36
CA GLN A 25 -2.80 19.19 0.09
C GLN A 25 -2.05 17.85 0.16
N SER A 26 -0.90 17.80 0.84
CA SER A 26 -0.18 16.54 1.07
C SER A 26 -0.99 15.55 1.90
N ARG A 27 -1.74 16.01 2.91
CA ARG A 27 -2.65 15.13 3.68
C ARG A 27 -3.77 14.57 2.80
N ILE A 28 -4.37 15.41 1.94
CA ILE A 28 -5.42 14.97 1.01
C ILE A 28 -4.87 13.94 0.00
N CYS A 29 -3.70 14.19 -0.62
CA CYS A 29 -3.08 13.20 -1.52
C CYS A 29 -2.78 11.90 -0.75
N TRP A 30 -2.22 11.97 0.45
CA TRP A 30 -1.94 10.78 1.29
C TRP A 30 -3.21 9.98 1.60
N TYR A 31 -4.29 10.65 2.00
CA TYR A 31 -5.57 10.01 2.30
C TYR A 31 -6.14 9.28 1.08
N LYS A 32 -6.13 9.93 -0.10
CA LYS A 32 -6.60 9.32 -1.35
C LYS A 32 -5.79 8.08 -1.73
N VAL A 33 -4.47 8.14 -1.59
CA VAL A 33 -3.59 6.98 -1.88
C VAL A 33 -3.91 5.81 -0.93
N LEU A 34 -4.08 6.08 0.37
CA LEU A 34 -4.43 5.05 1.35
C LEU A 34 -5.82 4.44 1.06
N GLN A 35 -6.79 5.26 0.67
CA GLN A 35 -8.12 4.79 0.28
C GLN A 35 -8.08 3.86 -0.94
N GLU A 36 -7.24 4.17 -1.94
CA GLU A 36 -7.04 3.32 -3.12
C GLU A 36 -6.35 1.99 -2.78
N ILE A 37 -5.45 1.98 -1.79
CA ILE A 37 -4.85 0.74 -1.26
C ILE A 37 -5.95 -0.13 -0.66
N ILE A 38 -6.74 0.40 0.28
CA ILE A 38 -7.81 -0.36 0.95
C ILE A 38 -8.82 -0.90 -0.07
N ARG A 39 -9.21 -0.08 -1.04
CA ARG A 39 -10.13 -0.48 -2.12
C ARG A 39 -9.57 -1.65 -2.93
N SER A 40 -8.29 -1.58 -3.31
CA SER A 40 -7.62 -2.62 -4.09
C SER A 40 -7.44 -3.92 -3.29
N LEU A 41 -7.15 -3.80 -1.99
CA LEU A 41 -7.02 -4.94 -1.08
C LEU A 41 -8.36 -5.66 -0.90
N ASN A 42 -9.45 -4.92 -0.65
CA ASN A 42 -10.79 -5.49 -0.53
C ASN A 42 -11.22 -6.22 -1.81
N PHE A 43 -10.96 -5.62 -2.98
CA PHE A 43 -11.21 -6.27 -4.26
C PHE A 43 -10.46 -7.61 -4.38
N LEU A 44 -9.15 -7.63 -4.06
CA LEU A 44 -8.38 -8.86 -4.09
C LEU A 44 -8.87 -9.89 -3.07
N LYS A 45 -9.35 -9.46 -1.89
CA LYS A 45 -9.91 -10.35 -0.87
C LYS A 45 -11.16 -11.08 -1.36
N GLU A 46 -12.03 -10.40 -2.09
CA GLU A 46 -13.28 -10.97 -2.60
C GLU A 46 -13.09 -11.87 -3.84
N GLN A 47 -12.02 -11.65 -4.62
CA GLN A 47 -11.80 -12.41 -5.86
C GLN A 47 -11.28 -13.82 -5.64
N LYS A 48 -11.73 -14.80 -6.44
CA LYS A 48 -11.19 -16.16 -6.46
C LYS A 48 -9.88 -16.20 -7.26
N VAL A 49 -8.80 -15.74 -6.65
CA VAL A 49 -7.47 -15.68 -7.26
C VAL A 49 -6.67 -16.94 -6.93
N SER A 50 -6.11 -17.59 -7.95
CA SER A 50 -5.38 -18.87 -7.82
C SER A 50 -4.11 -18.75 -6.96
N CYS A 51 -3.45 -17.59 -6.95
CA CYS A 51 -2.19 -17.40 -6.22
C CYS A 51 -2.38 -17.06 -4.73
N LYS A 52 -3.60 -16.98 -4.21
CA LYS A 52 -3.85 -16.63 -2.79
C LYS A 52 -3.21 -17.57 -1.78
N GLN A 53 -2.99 -18.82 -2.16
CA GLN A 53 -2.37 -19.84 -1.33
C GLN A 53 -0.84 -19.85 -1.43
N MET A 54 -0.23 -19.00 -2.27
CA MET A 54 1.22 -18.95 -2.36
C MET A 54 1.81 -18.45 -1.04
N ASN A 55 2.97 -18.98 -0.67
CA ASN A 55 3.70 -18.52 0.50
C ASN A 55 4.41 -17.20 0.20
N VAL A 56 4.30 -16.28 1.16
CA VAL A 56 5.00 -15.00 1.17
C VAL A 56 5.60 -14.76 2.55
N SER A 57 6.65 -13.96 2.62
CA SER A 57 7.31 -13.59 3.88
C SER A 57 6.33 -12.91 4.83
N ASP A 58 6.29 -13.37 6.09
CA ASP A 58 5.42 -12.79 7.11
C ASP A 58 6.12 -11.66 7.88
N ILE A 59 5.84 -10.43 7.47
CA ILE A 59 6.38 -9.22 8.11
C ILE A 59 5.56 -8.76 9.31
N PHE A 60 4.44 -9.44 9.60
CA PHE A 60 3.51 -9.06 10.66
C PHE A 60 3.65 -9.94 11.92
N GLU A 61 4.51 -10.96 11.87
CA GLU A 61 4.75 -11.85 13.01
C GLU A 61 5.56 -11.18 14.11
N ASP A 62 6.51 -10.28 13.78
CA ASP A 62 7.35 -9.61 14.77
C ASP A 62 6.60 -8.41 15.39
N PRO A 63 6.19 -8.49 16.68
CA PRO A 63 5.47 -7.41 17.35
C PRO A 63 6.37 -6.19 17.65
N LYS A 64 7.70 -6.29 17.44
CA LYS A 64 8.63 -5.19 17.67
C LYS A 64 8.63 -4.15 16.54
N GLU A 65 8.12 -4.49 15.36
CA GLU A 65 7.92 -3.53 14.28
C GLU A 65 6.63 -2.72 14.48
N ASN A 66 6.71 -1.65 15.26
CA ASN A 66 5.60 -0.71 15.45
C ASN A 66 5.60 0.46 14.44
N ASN A 67 6.62 0.55 13.59
CA ASN A 67 6.75 1.64 12.62
C ASN A 67 5.89 1.36 11.38
N GLN A 68 4.70 1.95 11.35
CA GLN A 68 3.74 1.81 10.26
C GLN A 68 4.34 2.11 8.87
N SER A 69 5.20 3.12 8.76
CA SER A 69 5.84 3.47 7.48
C SER A 69 6.80 2.36 7.02
N GLU A 70 7.58 1.80 7.94
CA GLU A 70 8.47 0.67 7.67
C GLU A 70 7.68 -0.57 7.27
N MET A 71 6.59 -0.89 7.99
CA MET A 71 5.71 -2.01 7.67
C MET A 71 5.07 -1.88 6.28
N LEU A 72 4.55 -0.70 5.91
CA LEU A 72 3.99 -0.45 4.58
C LEU A 72 5.06 -0.61 3.48
N CYS A 73 6.29 -0.20 3.75
CA CYS A 73 7.37 -0.32 2.79
C CYS A 73 7.87 -1.77 2.64
N LYS A 74 8.01 -2.51 3.75
CA LYS A 74 8.27 -3.96 3.73
C LYS A 74 7.16 -4.71 3.01
N ALA A 75 5.90 -4.28 3.18
CA ALA A 75 4.79 -4.86 2.44
C ALA A 75 4.94 -4.69 0.93
N ALA A 76 5.37 -3.51 0.46
CA ALA A 76 5.68 -3.29 -0.95
C ALA A 76 6.79 -4.23 -1.46
N ALA A 77 7.81 -4.50 -0.65
CA ALA A 77 8.88 -5.43 -0.99
C ALA A 77 8.36 -6.87 -1.13
N VAL A 78 7.50 -7.33 -0.22
CA VAL A 78 6.85 -8.66 -0.30
C VAL A 78 5.99 -8.79 -1.55
N LEU A 79 5.16 -7.78 -1.85
CA LEU A 79 4.29 -7.78 -3.03
C LEU A 79 5.06 -7.77 -4.35
N THR A 80 6.29 -7.25 -4.37
CA THR A 80 7.17 -7.30 -5.56
C THR A 80 7.47 -8.74 -5.95
N LYS A 81 7.76 -9.61 -4.97
CA LYS A 81 8.03 -11.02 -5.22
C LYS A 81 6.75 -11.76 -5.64
N ALA A 82 5.62 -11.48 -4.99
CA ALA A 82 4.34 -12.11 -5.29
C ALA A 82 3.81 -11.77 -6.71
N GLN A 83 4.08 -10.56 -7.20
CA GLN A 83 3.72 -10.14 -8.57
C GLN A 83 4.32 -11.02 -9.66
N CYS A 84 5.40 -11.77 -9.43
CA CYS A 84 5.95 -12.63 -10.46
C CYS A 84 5.16 -13.93 -10.68
N PHE A 85 4.23 -14.28 -9.79
CA PHE A 85 3.62 -15.62 -9.72
C PHE A 85 2.08 -15.63 -9.82
N CYS A 86 1.43 -14.47 -9.97
CA CYS A 86 -0.04 -14.34 -10.06
C CYS A 86 -0.47 -13.91 -11.46
N GLN A 87 -1.69 -14.23 -11.92
CA GLN A 87 -2.26 -13.60 -13.14
C GLN A 87 -2.81 -12.19 -12.84
N GLU A 88 -3.18 -11.94 -11.59
CA GLU A 88 -3.73 -10.69 -11.05
C GLU A 88 -2.64 -9.69 -10.65
N CYS A 89 -1.47 -9.78 -11.31
CA CYS A 89 -0.32 -8.87 -11.19
C CYS A 89 -0.72 -7.41 -11.15
N ARG A 90 -1.77 -7.02 -11.87
CA ARG A 90 -2.19 -5.63 -12.00
C ARG A 90 -2.60 -5.02 -10.66
N HIS A 91 -3.41 -5.70 -9.86
CA HIS A 91 -3.89 -5.15 -8.58
C HIS A 91 -2.78 -5.14 -7.53
N LEU A 92 -1.99 -6.21 -7.47
CA LEU A 92 -0.80 -6.25 -6.60
C LEU A 92 0.19 -5.14 -6.98
N LYS A 93 0.36 -4.85 -8.27
CA LYS A 93 1.19 -3.75 -8.78
C LYS A 93 0.65 -2.39 -8.34
N VAL A 94 -0.66 -2.17 -8.45
CA VAL A 94 -1.30 -0.92 -7.98
C VAL A 94 -1.06 -0.73 -6.49
N ILE A 95 -1.32 -1.75 -5.67
CA ILE A 95 -1.07 -1.70 -4.22
C ILE A 95 0.40 -1.39 -3.95
N ARG A 96 1.33 -2.10 -4.59
CA ARG A 96 2.77 -1.87 -4.42
C ARG A 96 3.18 -0.43 -4.74
N VAL A 97 2.72 0.13 -5.87
CA VAL A 97 3.05 1.50 -6.26
C VAL A 97 2.52 2.50 -5.24
N ASN A 98 1.28 2.33 -4.79
CA ASN A 98 0.68 3.21 -3.79
C ASN A 98 1.38 3.13 -2.43
N LEU A 99 1.82 1.94 -2.00
CA LEU A 99 2.60 1.77 -0.77
C LEU A 99 3.95 2.51 -0.82
N LEU A 100 4.64 2.43 -1.97
CA LEU A 100 5.90 3.16 -2.17
C LEU A 100 5.68 4.68 -2.19
N GLU A 101 4.56 5.15 -2.75
CA GLU A 101 4.18 6.56 -2.74
C GLU A 101 3.94 7.08 -1.31
N LEU A 102 3.25 6.31 -0.46
CA LEU A 102 3.00 6.68 0.93
C LEU A 102 4.27 6.79 1.77
N THR A 103 5.21 5.86 1.56
CA THR A 103 6.40 5.72 2.40
C THR A 103 7.58 6.55 1.90
N ARG A 104 7.55 6.99 0.63
CA ARG A 104 8.67 7.64 -0.07
C ARG A 104 9.99 6.88 0.06
N THR A 105 9.91 5.57 0.34
CA THR A 105 11.05 4.70 0.64
C THR A 105 11.05 3.57 -0.38
N VAL A 106 12.21 3.36 -1.03
CA VAL A 106 12.31 2.42 -2.17
C VAL A 106 12.94 1.08 -1.76
N ARG A 107 13.70 1.05 -0.66
CA ARG A 107 14.39 -0.15 -0.19
C ARG A 107 14.00 -0.44 1.25
N CYS A 108 13.28 -1.53 1.44
CA CYS A 108 12.92 -2.05 2.75
C CYS A 108 13.32 -3.52 2.82
N PRO A 109 14.44 -3.84 3.49
CA PRO A 109 14.89 -5.21 3.61
C PRO A 109 13.87 -6.01 4.42
N VAL A 110 13.61 -7.24 3.96
CA VAL A 110 12.68 -8.17 4.61
C VAL A 110 13.52 -9.34 5.13
N ASN A 111 13.74 -9.37 6.44
CA ASN A 111 14.63 -10.34 7.11
C ASN A 111 13.84 -11.34 7.96
N THR A 112 12.60 -11.66 7.57
CA THR A 112 11.78 -12.65 8.28
C THR A 112 12.05 -14.07 7.78
N THR A 113 12.06 -15.02 8.70
CA THR A 113 12.16 -16.46 8.41
C THR A 113 10.81 -17.14 8.31
N SER A 114 9.75 -16.49 8.79
CA SER A 114 8.39 -17.00 8.74
C SER A 114 7.68 -16.64 7.46
N ASN A 115 6.70 -17.47 7.12
CA ASN A 115 5.90 -17.32 5.93
C ASN A 115 4.42 -17.40 6.29
N THR A 116 3.61 -16.75 5.47
CA THR A 116 2.15 -16.81 5.51
C THR A 116 1.63 -17.01 4.10
N THR A 117 0.34 -17.29 3.95
CA THR A 117 -0.30 -17.28 2.62
C THR A 117 -0.45 -15.84 2.14
N LEU A 118 -0.41 -15.61 0.83
CA LEU A 118 -0.71 -14.29 0.25
C LEU A 118 -2.09 -13.79 0.72
N HIS A 119 -3.06 -14.68 0.89
CA HIS A 119 -4.35 -14.34 1.49
C HIS A 119 -4.20 -13.75 2.90
N GLY A 120 -3.57 -14.49 3.82
CA GLY A 120 -3.38 -14.03 5.19
C GLY A 120 -2.55 -12.75 5.28
N PHE A 121 -1.58 -12.60 4.38
CA PHE A 121 -0.81 -11.37 4.24
C PHE A 121 -1.68 -10.17 3.82
N LEU A 122 -2.53 -10.32 2.80
CA LEU A 122 -3.40 -9.26 2.31
C LEU A 122 -4.46 -8.86 3.35
N GLU A 123 -4.95 -9.82 4.15
CA GLU A 123 -5.85 -9.54 5.27
C GLU A 123 -5.18 -8.64 6.31
N ARG A 124 -3.98 -9.01 6.79
CA ARG A 124 -3.26 -8.18 7.77
C ARG A 124 -2.85 -6.81 7.22
N LEU A 125 -2.48 -6.73 5.94
CA LEU A 125 -2.21 -5.46 5.28
C LEU A 125 -3.46 -4.58 5.19
N THR A 126 -4.64 -5.18 5.02
CA THR A 126 -5.93 -4.46 5.06
C THR A 126 -6.17 -3.88 6.45
N ASP A 127 -5.99 -4.69 7.49
CA ASP A 127 -6.17 -4.27 8.89
C ASP A 127 -5.22 -3.12 9.25
N LEU A 128 -3.94 -3.24 8.89
CA LEU A 128 -2.94 -2.18 9.05
C LEU A 128 -3.38 -0.89 8.34
N SER A 129 -3.78 -0.98 7.06
CA SER A 129 -4.19 0.20 6.27
C SER A 129 -5.41 0.89 6.86
N GLN A 130 -6.40 0.12 7.34
CA GLN A 130 -7.59 0.65 7.99
C GLN A 130 -7.28 1.27 9.35
N MET A 131 -6.41 0.65 10.15
CA MET A 131 -5.94 1.21 11.42
C MET A 131 -5.26 2.57 11.19
N ILE A 132 -4.33 2.64 10.24
CA ILE A 132 -3.63 3.87 9.85
C ILE A 132 -4.63 4.95 9.41
N MET A 133 -5.63 4.58 8.62
CA MET A 133 -6.67 5.51 8.16
C MET A 133 -7.48 6.07 9.33
N LYS A 134 -7.91 5.21 10.27
CA LYS A 134 -8.66 5.63 11.47
C LYS A 134 -7.86 6.56 12.38
N GLN A 135 -6.58 6.26 12.61
CA GLN A 135 -5.72 7.11 13.46
C GLN A 135 -5.51 8.52 12.88
N ASN A 136 -5.44 8.64 11.56
CA ASN A 136 -5.24 9.92 10.88
C ASN A 136 -6.54 10.70 10.60
N LEU A 137 -7.71 10.13 10.90
CA LEU A 137 -9.00 10.84 10.86
C LEU A 137 -9.34 11.56 12.17
N VAL A 138 -8.59 11.29 13.25
CA VAL A 138 -8.81 11.84 14.61
C VAL A 138 -7.98 13.12 14.87
N HIS A 139 -7.19 13.56 13.88
CA HIS A 139 -6.28 14.73 13.93
C HIS A 139 -6.30 15.55 12.64
#